data_AF-A0AA41R042-F1
#
_entry.id   AF-A0AA41R042-F1
#
_cell.length_a   1.000
_cell.length_b   1.000
_cell.length_c   1.000
_cell.angle_alpha   90.00
_cell.angle_beta   90.00
_cell.angle_gamma   90.00
#
_symmetry.space_group_name_H-M   'P 1'
#
loop_
_entity.id
_entity.type
_entity.pdbx_description
1 polymer ?
#
loop_
_entity_poly.entity_id
_entity_poly.type
_entity_poly.pdbx_seq_one_letter_code
_entity_poly.pdbx_strand_id
1 'polypeptide(L)'
;MTALLVLPLGCGKGEDERLRSELAEARMELGALAEENARLRTQCDQLADRVEELKIAYEQLRLQEERLNHWARRLADRFGPSLWYVGPDDKPLPLHSVAKATPTKLVALLNARFAAEGLPKVILVGVENGVARVRIDNETQLTQSMGSAGATGFIQSVTYTLCSLVDIRAVDFDFKEGDHAVPGRYTR
;
A
#
# COMPACT_ATOMS: atom_id res chain seq x y z
N MET A 1 -2.21 -71.04 -74.67
CA MET A 1 -1.28 -70.33 -73.75
C MET A 1 -2.01 -69.14 -73.16
N THR A 2 -2.31 -69.27 -71.88
CA THR A 2 -2.32 -68.29 -70.78
C THR A 2 -2.03 -66.81 -71.10
N ALA A 3 -2.89 -65.92 -70.58
CA ALA A 3 -2.51 -64.92 -69.57
C ALA A 3 -3.77 -64.27 -68.99
N LEU A 4 -4.24 -64.78 -67.84
CA LEU A 4 -5.23 -64.10 -67.01
C LEU A 4 -4.48 -63.05 -66.18
N LEU A 5 -4.63 -61.77 -66.53
CA LEU A 5 -4.14 -60.67 -65.71
C LEU A 5 -5.11 -60.47 -64.53
N VAL A 6 -4.71 -60.99 -63.37
CA VAL A 6 -5.35 -60.66 -62.09
C VAL A 6 -4.76 -59.32 -61.63
N LEU A 7 -5.52 -58.25 -61.78
CA LEU A 7 -5.23 -56.97 -61.12
C LEU A 7 -5.64 -57.07 -59.65
N PRO A 8 -4.75 -56.82 -58.68
CA PRO A 8 -5.13 -56.79 -57.28
C PRO A 8 -5.88 -55.49 -57.00
N LEU A 9 -7.21 -55.57 -56.89
CA LEU A 9 -8.02 -54.56 -56.19
C LEU A 9 -7.75 -54.69 -54.68
N GLY A 10 -6.60 -54.16 -54.23
CA GLY A 10 -6.08 -54.41 -52.89
C GLY A 10 -5.62 -53.19 -52.09
N CYS A 11 -5.82 -51.95 -52.57
CA CYS A 11 -5.28 -50.75 -51.90
C CYS A 11 -6.33 -49.83 -51.24
N GLY A 12 -7.64 -49.98 -51.50
CA GLY A 12 -8.66 -49.05 -50.96
C GLY A 12 -9.10 -49.32 -49.52
N LYS A 13 -9.09 -50.59 -49.07
CA LYS A 13 -9.65 -50.95 -47.75
C LYS A 13 -8.81 -50.50 -46.55
N GLY A 14 -7.48 -50.57 -46.68
CA GLY A 14 -6.57 -50.19 -45.57
C GLY A 14 -6.45 -48.68 -45.39
N GLU A 15 -6.57 -47.92 -46.48
CA GLU A 15 -6.58 -46.45 -46.43
C GLU A 15 -7.90 -45.91 -45.86
N ASP A 16 -9.04 -46.50 -46.25
CA ASP A 16 -10.35 -46.20 -45.66
C ASP A 16 -10.41 -46.50 -44.15
N GLU A 17 -9.79 -47.60 -43.71
CA GLU A 17 -9.76 -47.98 -42.29
C GLU A 17 -8.83 -47.05 -41.48
N ARG A 18 -7.69 -46.64 -42.05
CA ARG A 18 -6.80 -45.63 -41.44
C ARG A 18 -7.50 -44.28 -41.30
N LEU A 19 -8.12 -43.78 -42.37
CA LEU A 19 -8.85 -42.51 -42.37
C LEU A 19 -10.03 -42.52 -41.39
N ARG A 20 -10.69 -43.67 -41.19
CA ARG A 20 -11.75 -43.82 -40.17
C ARG A 20 -11.20 -43.75 -38.75
N SER A 21 -10.03 -44.35 -38.50
CA SER A 21 -9.36 -44.26 -37.20
C SER A 21 -8.91 -42.83 -36.89
N GLU A 22 -8.25 -42.17 -37.84
CA GLU A 22 -7.82 -40.77 -37.72
C GLU A 22 -9.02 -39.83 -37.50
N LEU A 23 -10.13 -40.05 -38.22
CA LEU A 23 -11.37 -39.29 -38.02
C LEU A 23 -12.00 -39.54 -36.65
N ALA A 24 -11.91 -40.76 -36.11
CA ALA A 24 -12.40 -41.08 -34.77
C ALA A 24 -11.56 -40.40 -33.69
N GLU A 25 -10.23 -40.43 -33.82
CA GLU A 25 -9.28 -39.73 -32.92
C GLU A 25 -9.52 -38.22 -32.95
N ALA A 26 -9.57 -37.61 -34.13
CA ALA A 26 -9.83 -36.18 -34.28
C ALA A 26 -11.19 -35.76 -33.69
N ARG A 27 -12.22 -36.62 -33.77
CA ARG A 27 -13.52 -36.37 -33.13
C ARG A 27 -13.45 -36.42 -31.60
N MET A 28 -12.67 -37.34 -31.04
CA MET A 28 -12.46 -37.41 -29.59
C MET A 28 -11.69 -36.18 -29.10
N GLU A 29 -10.63 -35.78 -29.79
CA GLU A 29 -9.86 -34.57 -29.47
C GLU A 29 -10.71 -33.29 -29.56
N LEU A 30 -11.52 -33.15 -30.61
CA LEU A 30 -12.47 -32.05 -30.73
C LEU A 30 -13.49 -32.02 -29.59
N GLY A 31 -13.95 -33.19 -29.14
CA GLY A 31 -14.82 -33.32 -27.97
C GLY A 31 -14.14 -32.82 -26.69
N ALA A 32 -12.92 -33.29 -26.42
CA ALA A 32 -12.15 -32.87 -25.25
C ALA A 32 -11.85 -31.36 -25.26
N LEU A 33 -11.44 -30.82 -26.41
CA LEU A 33 -11.20 -29.37 -26.55
C LEU A 33 -12.48 -28.55 -26.40
N ALA A 34 -13.64 -29.07 -26.82
CA ALA A 34 -14.92 -28.38 -26.63
C ALA A 34 -15.32 -28.34 -25.14
N GLU A 35 -15.12 -29.43 -24.41
CA GLU A 35 -15.34 -29.49 -22.96
C GLU A 35 -14.40 -28.54 -22.21
N GLU A 36 -13.12 -28.52 -22.57
CA GLU A 36 -12.15 -27.60 -21.97
C GLU A 36 -12.50 -26.13 -22.26
N ASN A 37 -12.89 -25.80 -23.50
CA ASN A 37 -13.36 -24.46 -23.83
C ASN A 37 -14.62 -24.06 -23.03
N ALA A 38 -15.57 -24.97 -22.84
CA ALA A 38 -16.76 -24.70 -22.04
C ALA A 38 -16.40 -24.44 -20.56
N ARG A 39 -15.46 -25.21 -20.02
CA ARG A 39 -14.93 -25.01 -18.66
C ARG A 39 -14.21 -23.67 -18.54
N LEU A 40 -13.33 -23.33 -19.48
CA LEU A 40 -12.60 -22.06 -19.48
C LEU A 40 -13.55 -20.86 -19.55
N ARG A 41 -14.59 -20.93 -20.39
CA ARG A 41 -15.64 -19.89 -20.46
C ARG A 41 -16.33 -19.70 -19.11
N THR A 42 -16.73 -20.79 -18.47
CA THR A 42 -17.34 -20.73 -17.14
C THR A 42 -16.40 -20.10 -16.11
N GLN A 43 -15.10 -20.40 -16.17
CA GLN A 43 -14.10 -19.78 -15.29
C GLN A 43 -13.91 -18.29 -15.58
N CYS A 44 -13.91 -17.89 -16.86
CA CYS A 44 -13.84 -16.48 -17.25
C CYS A 44 -15.05 -15.70 -16.73
N ASP A 45 -16.25 -16.25 -16.82
CA ASP A 45 -17.47 -15.63 -16.32
C ASP A 45 -17.41 -15.47 -14.79
N GLN A 46 -17.02 -16.53 -14.07
CA GLN A 46 -16.84 -16.47 -12.61
C GLN A 46 -15.79 -15.45 -12.17
N LEU A 47 -14.69 -15.33 -12.90
CA LEU A 47 -13.65 -14.34 -12.61
C LEU A 47 -14.14 -12.92 -12.91
N ALA A 48 -14.92 -12.72 -13.97
CA ALA A 48 -15.51 -11.43 -14.30
C ALA A 48 -16.45 -10.95 -13.19
N ASP A 49 -17.31 -11.82 -12.68
CA ASP A 49 -18.21 -11.53 -11.56
C ASP A 49 -17.42 -11.15 -10.30
N ARG A 50 -16.39 -11.94 -9.94
CA ARG A 50 -15.54 -11.66 -8.77
C ARG A 50 -14.78 -10.33 -8.88
N VAL A 51 -14.32 -9.99 -10.08
CA VAL A 51 -13.65 -8.70 -10.31
C VAL A 51 -14.63 -7.56 -10.08
N GLU A 52 -15.87 -7.69 -10.50
CA GLU A 52 -16.87 -6.65 -10.30
C GLU A 52 -17.27 -6.51 -8.82
N GLU A 53 -17.45 -7.62 -8.11
CA GLU A 53 -17.67 -7.62 -6.66
C GLU A 53 -16.52 -6.93 -5.90
N LEU A 54 -15.28 -7.24 -6.28
CA LEU A 54 -14.09 -6.65 -5.66
C LEU A 54 -13.99 -5.15 -5.91
N LYS A 55 -14.34 -4.65 -7.10
CA LYS A 55 -14.37 -3.22 -7.38
C LYS A 55 -15.39 -2.50 -6.50
N ILE A 56 -16.59 -3.06 -6.35
CA ILE A 56 -17.63 -2.48 -5.50
C ILE A 56 -17.14 -2.42 -4.05
N ALA A 57 -16.58 -3.51 -3.53
CA ALA A 57 -16.02 -3.56 -2.18
C ALA A 57 -14.89 -2.53 -1.99
N TYR A 58 -14.01 -2.39 -2.98
CA TYR A 58 -12.92 -1.41 -2.96
C TYR A 58 -13.44 0.03 -2.87
N GLU A 59 -14.41 0.41 -3.71
CA GLU A 59 -14.99 1.76 -3.68
C GLU A 59 -15.72 2.05 -2.36
N GLN A 60 -16.42 1.06 -1.80
CA GLN A 60 -17.02 1.19 -0.48
C GLN A 60 -15.98 1.44 0.61
N LEU A 61 -14.89 0.67 0.62
CA LEU A 61 -13.82 0.81 1.59
C LEU A 61 -13.14 2.18 1.47
N ARG A 62 -12.89 2.63 0.24
CA ARG A 62 -12.33 3.94 -0.06
C ARG A 62 -13.20 5.07 0.51
N LEU A 63 -14.51 5.03 0.29
CA LEU A 63 -15.44 6.02 0.84
C LEU A 63 -15.47 6.01 2.38
N GLN A 64 -15.38 4.82 2.99
CA GLN A 64 -15.27 4.70 4.45
C GLN A 64 -13.96 5.31 4.96
N GLU A 65 -12.85 5.10 4.24
CA GLU A 65 -11.56 5.68 4.58
C GLU A 65 -11.58 7.21 4.51
N GLU A 66 -12.12 7.78 3.44
CA GLU A 66 -12.29 9.23 3.29
C GLU A 66 -13.11 9.83 4.44
N ARG A 67 -14.18 9.14 4.84
CA ARG A 67 -15.01 9.55 5.98
C ARG A 67 -14.25 9.50 7.30
N LEU A 68 -13.47 8.44 7.55
CA LEU A 68 -12.61 8.33 8.74
C LEU A 68 -11.55 9.42 8.76
N ASN A 69 -10.92 9.71 7.62
CA ASN A 69 -9.94 10.79 7.48
C ASN A 69 -10.55 12.15 7.81
N HIS A 70 -11.74 12.43 7.28
CA HIS A 70 -12.45 13.66 7.60
C HIS A 70 -12.79 13.75 9.09
N TRP A 71 -13.27 12.65 9.69
CA TRP A 71 -13.60 12.62 11.12
C TRP A 71 -12.38 12.81 12.01
N ALA A 72 -11.26 12.14 11.71
CA ALA A 72 -10.00 12.27 12.43
C ALA A 72 -9.48 13.71 12.41
N ARG A 73 -9.54 14.39 11.24
CA ARG A 73 -9.19 15.81 11.12
C ARG A 73 -10.04 16.69 12.03
N ARG A 74 -11.37 16.54 11.98
CA ARG A 74 -12.28 17.32 12.84
C ARG A 74 -12.05 17.07 14.32
N LEU A 75 -11.80 15.83 14.72
CA LEU A 75 -11.56 15.47 16.11
C LEU A 75 -10.27 16.14 16.60
N ALA A 76 -9.23 16.06 15.80
CA ALA A 76 -7.96 16.68 16.09
C ALA A 76 -8.01 18.20 16.20
N ASP A 77 -8.79 18.87 15.34
CA ASP A 77 -8.95 20.33 15.41
C ASP A 77 -9.67 20.77 16.71
N ARG A 78 -10.42 19.87 17.34
CA ARG A 78 -11.09 20.12 18.63
C ARG A 78 -10.26 19.74 19.85
N PHE A 79 -9.19 18.96 19.69
CA PHE A 79 -8.32 18.54 20.80
C PHE A 79 -7.43 19.67 21.33
N GLY A 80 -7.22 20.72 20.52
CA GLY A 80 -6.29 21.81 20.83
C GLY A 80 -4.84 21.33 20.78
N PRO A 81 -3.92 22.05 21.44
CA PRO A 81 -2.52 21.65 21.49
C PRO A 81 -2.37 20.28 22.14
N SER A 82 -1.73 19.34 21.47
CA SER A 82 -1.66 17.94 21.93
C SER A 82 -0.36 17.28 21.54
N LEU A 83 -0.01 16.23 22.28
CA LEU A 83 1.04 15.30 21.86
C LEU A 83 0.47 14.35 20.81
N TRP A 84 1.14 14.25 19.67
CA TRP A 84 0.79 13.32 18.60
C TRP A 84 1.83 12.24 18.49
N TYR A 85 1.37 11.03 18.25
CA TYR A 85 2.23 9.88 18.02
C TYR A 85 1.67 9.07 16.86
N VAL A 86 2.58 8.58 16.02
CA VAL A 86 2.25 7.78 14.84
C VAL A 86 2.91 6.42 14.99
N GLY A 87 2.09 5.38 15.10
CA GLY A 87 2.55 4.00 15.04
C GLY A 87 2.95 3.59 13.61
N PRO A 88 3.61 2.43 13.42
CA PRO A 88 4.12 1.99 12.13
C PRO A 88 3.07 1.92 11.01
N ASP A 89 1.81 1.63 11.35
CA ASP A 89 0.66 1.53 10.44
C ASP A 89 -0.51 2.45 10.83
N ASP A 90 -0.29 3.34 11.80
CA ASP A 90 -1.37 4.13 12.39
C ASP A 90 -1.48 5.51 11.74
N LYS A 91 -2.71 6.00 11.60
CA LYS A 91 -2.94 7.42 11.33
C LYS A 91 -2.46 8.22 12.55
N PRO A 92 -1.89 9.42 12.36
CA PRO A 92 -1.56 10.29 13.48
C PRO A 92 -2.81 10.51 14.32
N LEU A 93 -2.73 10.22 15.62
CA LEU A 93 -3.80 10.45 16.58
C LEU A 93 -3.28 11.29 17.76
N PRO A 94 -4.07 12.25 18.26
CA PRO A 94 -3.70 12.99 19.46
C PRO A 94 -3.82 12.07 20.67
N LEU A 95 -2.72 11.92 21.43
CA LEU A 95 -2.70 11.08 22.64
C LEU A 95 -3.30 11.79 23.84
N HIS A 96 -2.94 13.05 24.05
CA HIS A 96 -3.47 13.87 25.13
C HIS A 96 -3.35 15.35 24.79
N SER A 97 -4.37 16.10 25.18
CA SER A 97 -4.35 17.56 25.11
C SER A 97 -3.46 18.13 26.21
N VAL A 98 -2.74 19.20 25.89
CA VAL A 98 -1.79 19.86 26.78
C VAL A 98 -2.27 21.28 27.04
N ALA A 99 -2.84 21.50 28.22
CA ALA A 99 -3.26 22.83 28.64
C ALA A 99 -2.07 23.81 28.69
N LYS A 100 -2.30 25.04 28.19
CA LYS A 100 -1.29 26.11 28.09
C LYS A 100 0.01 25.60 27.45
N ALA A 101 -0.12 24.85 26.37
CA ALA A 101 1.02 24.32 25.64
C ALA A 101 1.90 25.45 25.09
N THR A 102 3.20 25.21 25.13
CA THR A 102 4.20 25.99 24.43
C THR A 102 5.02 25.04 23.56
N PRO A 103 5.70 25.53 22.51
CA PRO A 103 6.55 24.69 21.67
C PRO A 103 7.57 23.89 22.49
N THR A 104 8.24 24.55 23.45
CA THR A 104 9.22 23.92 24.34
C THR A 104 8.58 22.83 25.21
N LYS A 105 7.38 23.07 25.76
CA LYS A 105 6.67 22.08 26.58
C LYS A 105 6.28 20.85 25.76
N LEU A 106 5.78 21.05 24.54
CA LEU A 106 5.41 19.95 23.66
C LEU A 106 6.63 19.12 23.24
N VAL A 107 7.74 19.77 22.89
CA VAL A 107 9.00 19.09 22.55
C VAL A 107 9.55 18.31 23.75
N ALA A 108 9.47 18.86 24.96
CA ALA A 108 9.89 18.14 26.17
C ALA A 108 9.06 16.87 26.40
N LEU A 109 7.73 16.94 26.24
CA LEU A 109 6.83 15.78 26.36
C LEU A 109 7.09 14.74 25.26
N LEU A 110 7.32 15.20 24.02
CA LEU A 110 7.63 14.32 22.90
C LEU A 110 8.98 13.60 23.10
N ASN A 111 10.01 14.32 23.53
CA ASN A 111 11.31 13.74 23.82
C ASN A 111 11.27 12.75 25.00
N ALA A 112 10.44 13.00 26.02
CA ALA A 112 10.25 12.05 27.12
C ALA A 112 9.69 10.72 26.61
N ARG A 113 8.76 10.77 25.65
CA ARG A 113 8.22 9.58 24.99
C ARG A 113 9.25 8.90 24.09
N PHE A 114 9.91 9.67 23.21
CA PHE A 114 10.96 9.15 22.33
C PHE A 114 12.07 8.45 23.10
N ALA A 115 12.47 9.00 24.26
CA ALA A 115 13.44 8.33 25.13
C ALA A 115 12.96 6.96 25.64
N ALA A 116 11.67 6.80 25.94
CA ALA A 116 11.10 5.51 26.38
C ALA A 116 11.10 4.45 25.27
N GLU A 117 11.10 4.88 24.00
CA GLU A 117 11.09 4.02 22.82
C GLU A 117 12.49 3.93 22.16
N GLY A 118 13.51 4.56 22.74
CA GLY A 118 14.88 4.57 22.20
C GLY A 118 15.04 5.38 20.91
N LEU A 119 14.14 6.33 20.65
CA LEU A 119 14.15 7.20 19.47
C LEU A 119 15.03 8.46 19.67
N PRO A 120 15.48 9.10 18.58
CA PRO A 120 16.22 10.35 18.63
C PRO A 120 15.46 11.48 19.34
N LYS A 121 16.20 12.46 19.89
CA LYS A 121 15.61 13.66 20.47
C LYS A 121 15.47 14.77 19.43
N VAL A 122 14.41 15.53 19.61
CA VAL A 122 14.12 16.76 18.87
C VAL A 122 14.62 17.95 19.67
N ILE A 123 15.39 18.81 19.02
CA ILE A 123 15.91 20.05 19.59
C ILE A 123 15.17 21.21 18.91
N LEU A 124 14.35 21.92 19.68
CA LEU A 124 13.70 23.14 19.18
C LEU A 124 14.72 24.27 19.10
N VAL A 125 14.96 24.78 17.90
CA VAL A 125 15.85 25.92 17.67
C VAL A 125 15.11 27.23 17.90
N GLY A 126 13.88 27.33 17.41
CA GLY A 126 13.07 28.52 17.54
C GLY A 126 11.75 28.42 16.76
N VAL A 127 10.90 29.42 16.94
CA VAL A 127 9.63 29.57 16.19
C VAL A 127 9.58 30.97 15.62
N GLU A 128 9.50 31.07 14.29
CA GLU A 128 9.50 32.34 13.57
C GLU A 128 8.49 32.28 12.42
N ASN A 129 7.67 33.33 12.25
CA ASN A 129 6.70 33.44 11.15
C ASN A 129 5.77 32.21 10.96
N GLY A 130 5.41 31.60 12.09
CA GLY A 130 4.59 30.38 12.16
C GLY A 130 5.29 29.10 11.73
N VAL A 131 6.62 29.08 11.71
CA VAL A 131 7.44 27.90 11.40
C VAL A 131 8.30 27.56 12.60
N ALA A 132 8.19 26.33 13.11
CA ALA A 132 9.09 25.82 14.13
C ALA A 132 10.32 25.19 13.47
N ARG A 133 11.52 25.67 13.77
CA ARG A 133 12.77 25.06 13.29
C ARG A 133 13.29 24.07 14.32
N VAL A 134 13.58 22.85 13.89
CA VAL A 134 14.04 21.76 14.75
C VAL A 134 15.29 21.08 14.19
N ARG A 135 16.15 20.58 15.10
CA ARG A 135 17.27 19.69 14.79
C ARG A 135 17.08 18.35 15.48
N ILE A 136 17.75 17.32 14.97
CA ILE A 136 17.71 15.96 15.53
C ILE A 136 19.09 15.60 16.08
N ASP A 137 19.17 15.07 17.30
CA ASP A 137 20.46 14.76 17.93
C ASP A 137 21.20 13.58 17.27
N ASN A 138 20.50 12.48 17.02
CA ASN A 138 20.99 11.26 16.38
C ASN A 138 20.37 11.12 15.00
N GLU A 139 20.78 12.01 14.08
CA GLU A 139 20.28 12.03 12.70
C GLU A 139 20.56 10.72 11.95
N THR A 140 21.64 10.01 12.27
CA THR A 140 21.96 8.71 11.66
C THR A 140 20.91 7.66 11.99
N GLN A 141 20.43 7.61 13.23
CA GLN A 141 19.37 6.67 13.59
C GLN A 141 18.09 6.96 12.79
N LEU A 142 17.74 8.24 12.63
CA LEU A 142 16.59 8.69 11.84
C LEU A 142 16.74 8.33 10.35
N THR A 143 17.91 8.58 9.78
CA THR A 143 18.11 8.53 8.33
C THR A 143 18.57 7.18 7.81
N GLN A 144 19.15 6.33 8.66
CA GLN A 144 19.84 5.10 8.24
C GLN A 144 19.39 3.85 9.02
N SER A 145 18.98 3.95 10.28
CA SER A 145 18.80 2.75 11.13
C SER A 145 17.35 2.39 11.46
N MET A 146 16.42 3.36 11.53
CA MET A 146 15.04 3.09 11.95
C MET A 146 14.10 2.63 10.83
N GLY A 147 14.57 2.63 9.57
CA GLY A 147 13.78 2.32 8.39
C GLY A 147 12.79 3.43 8.00
N SER A 148 12.28 3.38 6.77
CA SER A 148 11.44 4.45 6.20
C SER A 148 10.11 4.65 6.95
N ALA A 149 9.49 3.57 7.44
CA ALA A 149 8.26 3.66 8.21
C ALA A 149 8.49 4.37 9.57
N GLY A 150 9.56 4.00 10.28
CA GLY A 150 9.95 4.64 11.54
C GLY A 150 10.30 6.11 11.34
N ALA A 151 11.06 6.44 10.30
CA ALA A 151 11.43 7.81 9.97
C ALA A 151 10.21 8.67 9.63
N THR A 152 9.27 8.12 8.86
CA THR A 152 8.00 8.77 8.53
C THR A 152 7.18 9.05 9.80
N GLY A 153 7.00 8.03 10.66
CA GLY A 153 6.26 8.18 11.91
C GLY A 153 6.90 9.18 12.88
N PHE A 154 8.23 9.23 12.93
CA PHE A 154 8.98 10.21 13.71
C PHE A 154 8.70 11.65 13.21
N ILE A 155 8.91 11.92 11.92
CA ILE A 155 8.69 13.24 11.32
C ILE A 155 7.23 13.68 11.50
N GLN A 156 6.27 12.77 11.28
CA GLN A 156 4.85 13.07 11.46
C GLN A 156 4.51 13.36 12.92
N SER A 157 5.04 12.60 13.88
CA SER A 157 4.80 12.84 15.31
C SER A 157 5.26 14.24 15.73
N VAL A 158 6.44 14.67 15.28
CA VAL A 158 6.96 16.02 15.53
C VAL A 158 6.12 17.08 14.83
N THR A 159 5.82 16.87 13.54
CA THR A 159 5.07 17.83 12.71
C THR A 159 3.67 18.06 13.27
N TYR A 160 2.91 17.00 13.54
CA TYR A 160 1.56 17.10 14.06
C TYR A 160 1.54 17.67 15.48
N THR A 161 2.51 17.31 16.33
CA THR A 161 2.64 17.86 17.68
C THR A 161 2.83 19.37 17.65
N LEU A 162 3.81 19.86 16.89
CA LEU A 162 4.09 21.30 16.85
C LEU A 162 3.00 22.08 16.10
N CYS A 163 2.47 21.54 15.00
CA CYS A 163 1.37 22.16 14.25
C CYS A 163 0.00 22.06 14.96
N SER A 164 -0.09 21.40 16.11
CA SER A 164 -1.29 21.47 16.96
C SER A 164 -1.43 22.82 17.68
N LEU A 165 -0.35 23.61 17.74
CA LEU A 165 -0.39 25.00 18.16
C LEU A 165 -0.87 25.86 16.98
N VAL A 166 -1.95 26.62 17.19
CA VAL A 166 -2.59 27.43 16.13
C VAL A 166 -1.63 28.40 15.42
N ASP A 167 -0.61 28.89 16.14
CA ASP A 167 0.37 29.84 15.62
C ASP A 167 1.51 29.17 14.83
N ILE A 168 1.55 27.83 14.74
CA ILE A 168 2.58 27.07 14.02
C ILE A 168 1.91 26.27 12.90
N ARG A 169 2.21 26.64 11.66
CA ARG A 169 1.66 26.00 10.44
C ARG A 169 2.59 24.97 9.83
N ALA A 170 3.87 25.00 10.17
CA ALA A 170 4.88 24.11 9.59
C ALA A 170 6.04 23.86 10.56
N VAL A 171 6.72 22.74 10.36
CA VAL A 171 7.99 22.40 11.01
C VAL A 171 9.08 22.30 9.97
N ASP A 172 10.21 22.94 10.21
CA ASP A 172 11.39 22.94 9.35
C ASP A 172 12.49 22.12 10.01
N PHE A 173 12.80 20.96 9.44
CA PHE A 173 13.76 20.01 9.96
C PHE A 173 15.13 20.27 9.34
N ASP A 174 16.12 20.47 10.21
CA ASP A 174 17.52 20.64 9.86
C ASP A 174 18.34 19.44 10.37
N PHE A 175 18.54 18.49 9.46
CA PHE A 175 19.39 17.30 9.62
C PHE A 175 19.96 16.88 8.25
N LYS A 176 20.98 16.04 8.24
CA LYS A 176 21.56 15.53 6.99
C LYS A 176 20.66 14.49 6.34
N GLU A 177 20.31 14.69 5.07
CA GLU A 177 19.56 13.70 4.29
C GLU A 177 20.21 12.31 4.29
N GLY A 178 19.37 11.28 4.31
CA GLY A 178 19.79 9.91 4.08
C GLY A 178 18.64 9.03 3.58
N ASP A 179 18.87 7.72 3.54
CA ASP A 179 18.09 6.74 2.79
C ASP A 179 16.62 6.67 3.20
N HIS A 180 16.31 6.99 4.45
CA HIS A 180 14.97 6.87 5.02
C HIS A 180 14.30 8.22 5.32
N ALA A 181 15.04 9.32 5.32
CA ALA A 181 14.53 10.62 5.76
C ALA A 181 15.19 11.77 5.00
N VAL A 182 14.36 12.71 4.55
CA VAL A 182 14.77 13.93 3.86
C VAL A 182 14.49 15.12 4.79
N PRO A 183 15.40 16.10 4.94
CA PRO A 183 15.14 17.30 5.72
C PRO A 183 14.20 18.26 5.00
N GLY A 184 13.82 19.34 5.68
CA GLY A 184 13.04 20.43 5.10
C GLY A 184 11.70 20.64 5.78
N ARG A 185 10.76 21.23 5.03
CA ARG A 185 9.52 21.76 5.60
C ARG A 185 8.35 20.80 5.47
N TYR A 186 7.75 20.49 6.61
CA TYR A 186 6.59 19.61 6.74
C TYR A 186 5.40 20.35 7.34
N THR A 187 4.21 19.97 6.90
CA THR A 187 2.92 20.53 7.31
C THR A 187 1.97 19.40 7.66
N ARG A 188 0.94 19.72 8.45
CA ARG A 188 -0.09 18.77 8.88
C ARG A 188 -1.07 18.40 7.77
#